data_AF-A0A1B7WN81-F1
#
_entry.id   AF-A0A1B7WN81-F1
#
_cell.length_a   1.000
_cell.length_b   1.000
_cell.length_c   1.000
_cell.angle_alpha   90.00
_cell.angle_beta   90.00
_cell.angle_gamma   90.00
#
_symmetry.space_group_name_H-M   'P 1'
#
loop_
_entity.id
_entity.type
_entity.pdbx_description
1 polymer ?
#
loop_
_entity_poly.entity_id
_entity_poly.type
_entity_poly.pdbx_seq_one_letter_code
_entity_poly.pdbx_strand_id
1 'polypeptide(L)'
;MFNIKAESELQKQLNNLEEYYPPEVCLEINQFLEILRRDGQFSKTDFFDLNTNKISGLTCNLFYRPDFAKEEVLIIAAKVKPADVFRQRFNIRDEWDDKDVIESIPQYDQPEKIVRAIELIHQGIQDSYELGYELGHRGKKREYISRHGQYAKHTLEQLKLIIRTRKGKKLIVELTEQGRRIAEGINDELKLRLLYEAMLHYPPVWRIIVAVSEIDSQLNEDLILNDELVKNLVFPEILRGADTSNRRSQTLKNWIKSISIFFGMPIRLHNRGMQLTIPMLYAENEYNNENTEED
;
A
#
# COMPACT_ATOMS: atom_id res chain seq x y z
N MET A 1 39.43 -6.26 -1.94
CA MET A 1 38.07 -6.07 -1.36
C MET A 1 37.88 -4.58 -1.31
N PHE A 2 36.84 -4.06 -1.94
CA PHE A 2 36.71 -2.62 -2.16
C PHE A 2 36.39 -1.87 -0.87
N ASN A 3 37.07 -0.75 -0.68
CA ASN A 3 36.78 0.17 0.41
C ASN A 3 35.62 1.12 0.02
N ILE A 4 34.61 1.22 0.89
CA ILE A 4 33.46 2.10 0.66
C ILE A 4 33.77 3.48 1.24
N LYS A 5 33.65 4.51 0.41
CA LYS A 5 33.78 5.92 0.82
C LYS A 5 32.54 6.71 0.43
N ALA A 6 32.27 7.77 1.17
CA ALA A 6 31.26 8.77 0.89
C ALA A 6 31.69 10.13 1.45
N GLU A 7 31.00 11.21 1.07
CA GLU A 7 31.16 12.51 1.74
C GLU A 7 30.78 12.43 3.23
N SER A 8 31.31 13.33 4.05
CA SER A 8 31.27 13.20 5.53
C SER A 8 29.88 12.95 6.12
N GLU A 9 28.85 13.60 5.58
CA GLU A 9 27.47 13.42 6.04
C GLU A 9 26.90 12.06 5.61
N LEU A 10 27.04 11.71 4.33
CA LEU A 10 26.59 10.41 3.82
C LEU A 10 27.36 9.26 4.45
N GLN A 11 28.66 9.43 4.71
CA GLN A 11 29.48 8.44 5.41
C GLN A 11 28.96 8.19 6.84
N LYS A 12 28.55 9.25 7.55
CA LYS A 12 27.91 9.12 8.87
C LYS A 12 26.62 8.30 8.77
N GLN A 13 25.80 8.60 7.77
CA GLN A 13 24.54 7.88 7.54
C GLN A 13 24.77 6.40 7.17
N LEU A 14 25.75 6.10 6.31
CA LEU A 14 26.09 4.73 5.91
C LEU A 14 26.70 3.90 7.06
N ASN A 15 27.37 4.55 8.01
CA ASN A 15 27.92 3.88 9.19
C ASN A 15 26.85 3.59 10.25
N ASN A 16 25.78 4.41 10.29
CA ASN A 16 24.68 4.31 11.25
C ASN A 16 23.33 4.18 10.52
N LEU A 17 23.20 3.22 9.59
CA LEU A 17 22.00 3.14 8.74
C LEU A 17 20.70 3.14 9.56
N GLU A 18 20.67 2.40 10.67
CA GLU A 18 19.51 2.30 11.57
C GLU A 18 19.06 3.63 12.21
N GLU A 19 19.96 4.62 12.31
CA GLU A 19 19.67 5.95 12.85
C GLU A 19 19.01 6.85 11.79
N TYR A 20 19.36 6.67 10.51
CA TYR A 20 19.00 7.59 9.42
C TYR A 20 18.00 7.00 8.42
N TYR A 21 17.85 5.68 8.38
CA TYR A 21 17.07 4.98 7.36
C TYR A 21 16.13 3.93 7.98
N PRO A 22 15.01 3.65 7.29
CA PRO A 22 14.14 2.51 7.59
C PRO A 22 14.88 1.17 7.58
N PRO A 23 14.55 0.18 8.43
CA PRO A 23 15.21 -1.13 8.46
C PRO A 23 15.34 -1.84 7.11
N GLU A 24 14.37 -1.71 6.20
CA GLU A 24 14.41 -2.32 4.86
C GLU A 24 15.36 -1.58 3.92
N VAL A 25 15.43 -0.24 4.04
CA VAL A 25 16.45 0.55 3.36
C VAL A 25 17.82 0.22 3.93
N CYS A 26 17.95 0.01 5.24
CA CYS A 26 19.19 -0.47 5.87
C CYS A 26 19.61 -1.82 5.32
N LEU A 27 18.68 -2.78 5.23
CA LEU A 27 18.93 -4.13 4.68
C LEU A 27 19.34 -4.05 3.21
N GLU A 28 18.60 -3.31 2.40
CA GLU A 28 18.85 -3.18 0.96
C GLU A 28 20.16 -2.42 0.69
N ILE A 29 20.42 -1.32 1.41
CA ILE A 29 21.71 -0.62 1.34
C ILE A 29 22.83 -1.53 1.83
N ASN A 30 22.66 -2.29 2.92
CA ASN A 30 23.68 -3.22 3.39
C ASN A 30 24.01 -4.28 2.34
N GLN A 31 23.01 -4.86 1.68
CA GLN A 31 23.23 -5.81 0.59
C GLN A 31 23.96 -5.16 -0.59
N PHE A 32 23.60 -3.92 -0.95
CA PHE A 32 24.32 -3.16 -1.98
C PHE A 32 25.78 -2.93 -1.58
N LEU A 33 26.03 -2.51 -0.34
CA LEU A 33 27.37 -2.27 0.17
C LEU A 33 28.18 -3.57 0.26
N GLU A 34 27.59 -4.69 0.65
CA GLU A 34 28.26 -6.00 0.68
C GLU A 34 28.71 -6.44 -0.71
N ILE A 35 27.83 -6.34 -1.70
CA ILE A 35 28.17 -6.67 -3.09
C ILE A 35 29.22 -5.70 -3.62
N LEU A 36 29.11 -4.40 -3.36
CA LEU A 36 30.12 -3.42 -3.77
C LEU A 36 31.47 -3.64 -3.09
N ARG A 37 31.51 -4.05 -1.80
CA ARG A 37 32.77 -4.42 -1.13
C ARG A 37 33.41 -5.65 -1.75
N ARG A 38 32.61 -6.62 -2.19
CA ARG A 38 33.12 -7.85 -2.80
C ARG A 38 33.60 -7.61 -4.24
N ASP A 39 32.76 -7.00 -5.06
CA ASP A 39 32.89 -7.01 -6.52
C ASP A 39 33.25 -5.62 -7.10
N GLY A 40 33.14 -4.55 -6.31
CA GLY A 40 33.36 -3.17 -6.75
C GLY A 40 32.24 -2.61 -7.63
N GLN A 41 31.41 -3.48 -8.20
CA GLN A 41 30.35 -3.13 -9.13
C GLN A 41 29.23 -4.18 -9.17
N PHE A 42 28.09 -3.80 -9.73
CA PHE A 42 26.94 -4.67 -9.99
C PHE A 42 26.90 -5.10 -11.48
N SER A 43 26.50 -6.35 -11.72
CA SER A 43 26.42 -6.93 -13.08
C SER A 43 25.29 -6.37 -13.95
N LYS A 44 24.20 -5.88 -13.33
CA LYS A 44 23.12 -5.14 -13.99
C LYS A 44 23.05 -3.74 -13.38
N THR A 45 23.80 -2.79 -13.94
CA THR A 45 23.71 -1.38 -13.54
C THR A 45 23.06 -0.56 -14.64
N ASP A 46 22.19 0.37 -14.25
CA ASP A 46 21.75 1.42 -15.16
C ASP A 46 22.86 2.49 -15.15
N PHE A 47 23.53 2.68 -16.27
CA PHE A 47 24.49 3.77 -16.44
C PHE A 47 23.72 5.09 -16.35
N PHE A 48 24.04 5.93 -15.36
CA PHE A 48 23.26 7.14 -15.06
C PHE A 48 23.88 8.38 -15.71
N ASP A 49 25.20 8.56 -15.60
CA ASP A 49 25.98 9.61 -16.28
C ASP A 49 27.50 9.29 -16.20
N LEU A 50 28.37 10.11 -16.83
CA LEU A 50 29.84 10.01 -16.83
C LEU A 50 30.40 9.51 -15.48
N ASN A 51 30.88 8.27 -15.51
CA ASN A 51 31.50 7.53 -14.40
C ASN A 51 30.61 7.30 -13.17
N THR A 52 29.29 7.48 -13.27
CA THR A 52 28.32 7.23 -12.19
C THR A 52 27.37 6.09 -12.55
N ASN A 53 27.42 5.05 -11.74
CA ASN A 53 26.53 3.90 -11.84
C ASN A 53 25.34 4.07 -10.89
N LYS A 54 24.16 3.61 -11.31
CA LYS A 54 22.97 3.54 -10.47
C LYS A 54 22.57 2.09 -10.23
N ILE A 55 22.37 1.77 -8.95
CA ILE A 55 21.65 0.57 -8.51
C ILE A 55 20.24 1.02 -8.18
N SER A 56 19.25 0.51 -8.90
CA SER A 56 17.85 0.73 -8.59
C SER A 56 17.32 -0.44 -7.77
N GLY A 57 17.23 -0.28 -6.46
CA GLY A 57 16.57 -1.21 -5.56
C GLY A 57 15.04 -1.07 -5.54
N LEU A 58 14.39 -1.80 -4.67
CA LEU A 58 12.95 -1.72 -4.42
C LEU A 58 12.60 -0.48 -3.58
N THR A 59 13.40 -0.19 -2.56
CA THR A 59 13.13 0.88 -1.59
C THR A 59 13.97 2.12 -1.81
N CYS A 60 15.17 1.95 -2.39
CA CYS A 60 16.10 3.04 -2.63
C CYS A 60 16.83 2.90 -3.96
N ASN A 61 17.43 4.00 -4.41
CA ASN A 61 18.44 4.01 -5.47
C ASN A 61 19.78 4.37 -4.84
N LEU A 62 20.83 3.61 -5.16
CA LEU A 62 22.20 3.90 -4.74
C LEU A 62 23.01 4.35 -5.96
N PHE A 63 23.67 5.49 -5.84
CA PHE A 63 24.52 6.06 -6.88
C PHE A 63 25.97 5.94 -6.45
N TYR A 64 26.83 5.37 -7.29
CA TYR A 64 28.22 5.09 -6.91
C TYR A 64 29.19 5.19 -8.09
N ARG A 65 30.48 5.33 -7.77
CA ARG A 65 31.59 5.29 -8.73
C ARG A 65 32.66 4.29 -8.27
N PRO A 66 33.00 3.28 -9.06
CA PRO A 66 34.13 2.41 -8.76
C PRO A 66 35.46 3.04 -9.20
N ASP A 67 36.51 2.90 -8.39
CA ASP A 67 37.92 3.13 -8.71
C ASP A 67 38.66 1.80 -8.55
N PHE A 68 38.74 1.03 -9.64
CA PHE A 68 39.38 -0.29 -9.66
C PHE A 68 40.89 -0.23 -9.40
N ALA A 69 41.55 0.89 -9.70
CA ALA A 69 42.99 1.03 -9.48
C ALA A 69 43.31 1.21 -7.99
N LYS A 70 42.40 1.82 -7.22
CA LYS A 70 42.55 2.01 -5.77
C LYS A 70 41.79 0.99 -4.93
N GLU A 71 41.03 0.10 -5.55
CA GLU A 71 40.05 -0.76 -4.88
C GLU A 71 39.08 0.05 -4.01
N GLU A 72 38.54 1.15 -4.54
CA GLU A 72 37.60 2.00 -3.80
C GLU A 72 36.26 2.11 -4.53
N VAL A 73 35.18 2.25 -3.77
CA VAL A 73 33.86 2.61 -4.29
C VAL A 73 33.38 3.86 -3.57
N LEU A 74 33.18 4.93 -4.33
CA LEU A 74 32.61 6.18 -3.83
C LEU A 74 31.09 6.14 -3.96
N ILE A 75 30.37 6.13 -2.84
CA ILE A 75 28.93 6.34 -2.80
C ILE A 75 28.66 7.83 -2.90
N ILE A 76 27.88 8.21 -3.91
CA ILE A 76 27.50 9.60 -4.20
C ILE A 76 26.21 9.96 -3.49
N ALA A 77 25.22 9.06 -3.51
CA ALA A 77 23.92 9.28 -2.89
C ALA A 77 23.16 7.98 -2.66
N ALA A 78 22.35 7.95 -1.61
CA ALA A 78 21.26 7.00 -1.41
C ALA A 78 19.93 7.77 -1.44
N LYS A 79 19.02 7.40 -2.35
CA LYS A 79 17.72 8.08 -2.50
C LYS A 79 16.57 7.10 -2.31
N VAL A 80 15.78 7.29 -1.26
CA VAL A 80 14.53 6.53 -1.05
C VAL A 80 13.54 6.85 -2.17
N LYS A 81 12.81 5.84 -2.66
CA LYS A 81 11.82 6.02 -3.74
C LYS A 81 10.52 6.67 -3.19
N PRO A 82 9.96 7.72 -3.84
CA PRO A 82 8.75 8.42 -3.38
C PRO A 82 7.42 7.76 -3.82
N ALA A 83 6.30 8.22 -3.25
CA ALA A 83 4.92 7.75 -3.50
C ALA A 83 4.46 7.80 -4.98
N ASP A 84 5.08 8.64 -5.80
CA ASP A 84 4.84 8.73 -7.25
C ASP A 84 5.09 7.42 -7.99
N VAL A 85 5.96 6.54 -7.46
CA VAL A 85 6.18 5.20 -8.00
C VAL A 85 4.90 4.36 -7.91
N PHE A 86 4.13 4.48 -6.83
CA PHE A 86 2.85 3.77 -6.69
C PHE A 86 1.76 4.37 -7.59
N ARG A 87 1.72 5.69 -7.73
CA ARG A 87 0.81 6.40 -8.65
C ARG A 87 0.99 5.91 -10.09
N GLN A 88 2.24 5.79 -10.53
CA GLN A 88 2.59 5.29 -11.87
C GLN A 88 2.33 3.78 -11.99
N ARG A 89 2.72 2.98 -10.98
CA ARG A 89 2.53 1.52 -10.96
C ARG A 89 1.07 1.10 -11.03
N PHE A 90 0.19 1.84 -10.35
CA PHE A 90 -1.24 1.54 -10.29
C PHE A 90 -2.08 2.43 -11.23
N ASN A 91 -1.44 3.22 -12.08
CA ASN A 91 -2.10 4.10 -13.05
C ASN A 91 -3.24 4.93 -12.43
N ILE A 92 -2.98 5.49 -11.24
CA ILE A 92 -3.97 6.26 -10.49
C ILE A 92 -4.19 7.57 -11.23
N ARG A 93 -5.38 7.72 -11.81
CA ARG A 93 -5.81 8.98 -12.43
C ARG A 93 -6.14 9.97 -11.32
N ASP A 94 -5.46 11.11 -11.37
CA ASP A 94 -5.64 12.22 -10.44
C ASP A 94 -6.46 13.31 -11.15
N GLU A 95 -7.65 12.93 -11.56
CA GLU A 95 -8.62 13.81 -12.23
C GLU A 95 -9.69 14.31 -11.23
N TRP A 96 -9.44 14.13 -9.94
CA TRP A 96 -10.39 14.43 -8.87
C TRP A 96 -10.46 15.95 -8.67
N ASP A 97 -11.68 16.51 -8.65
CA ASP A 97 -11.88 17.89 -8.24
C ASP A 97 -11.79 17.93 -6.69
N ASP A 98 -11.10 18.92 -6.13
CA ASP A 98 -11.13 19.17 -4.68
C ASP A 98 -12.55 19.47 -4.19
N LYS A 99 -13.46 19.82 -5.11
CA LYS A 99 -14.90 19.98 -4.89
C LYS A 99 -15.71 18.69 -5.00
N ASP A 100 -15.10 17.56 -5.39
CA ASP A 100 -15.78 16.27 -5.38
C ASP A 100 -16.13 15.91 -3.94
N VAL A 101 -17.36 16.25 -3.55
CA VAL A 101 -17.92 15.89 -2.26
C VAL A 101 -18.17 14.39 -2.28
N ILE A 102 -17.45 13.68 -1.44
CA ILE A 102 -17.60 12.25 -1.30
C ILE A 102 -18.87 12.01 -0.49
N GLU A 103 -19.96 11.72 -1.21
CA GLU A 103 -21.32 11.65 -0.66
C GLU A 103 -21.41 10.71 0.55
N SER A 104 -20.61 9.64 0.61
CA SER A 104 -20.58 8.76 1.77
C SER A 104 -19.33 7.91 1.88
N ILE A 105 -18.62 8.05 3.01
CA ILE A 105 -17.44 7.23 3.35
C ILE A 105 -17.88 5.90 3.99
N PRO A 106 -17.28 4.76 3.58
CA PRO A 106 -17.54 3.44 4.15
C PRO A 106 -17.32 3.33 5.67
N GLN A 107 -18.01 2.38 6.30
CA GLN A 107 -17.85 1.98 7.72
C GLN A 107 -17.55 0.48 7.83
N TYR A 108 -16.68 -0.03 6.96
CA TYR A 108 -16.36 -1.45 6.87
C TYR A 108 -14.86 -1.61 6.65
N ASP A 109 -14.13 -1.98 7.69
CA ASP A 109 -12.71 -1.69 7.84
C ASP A 109 -11.77 -2.87 7.60
N GLN A 110 -12.30 -4.09 7.45
CA GLN A 110 -11.52 -5.31 7.29
C GLN A 110 -11.49 -5.77 5.82
N PRO A 111 -10.34 -5.64 5.12
CA PRO A 111 -10.21 -6.03 3.71
C PRO A 111 -10.61 -7.47 3.43
N GLU A 112 -10.29 -8.41 4.33
CA GLU A 112 -10.61 -9.83 4.19
C GLU A 112 -12.13 -10.05 4.18
N LYS A 113 -12.86 -9.29 5.00
CA LYS A 113 -14.32 -9.32 5.00
C LYS A 113 -14.92 -8.67 3.76
N ILE A 114 -14.24 -7.67 3.17
CA ILE A 114 -14.66 -7.06 1.90
C ILE A 114 -14.52 -8.09 0.78
N VAL A 115 -13.37 -8.79 0.69
CA VAL A 115 -13.18 -9.91 -0.24
C VAL A 115 -14.26 -10.97 -0.02
N ARG A 116 -14.49 -11.38 1.22
CA ARG A 116 -15.53 -12.36 1.53
C ARG A 116 -16.92 -11.90 1.08
N ALA A 117 -17.26 -10.63 1.26
CA ALA A 117 -18.55 -10.09 0.79
C ALA A 117 -18.68 -10.15 -0.74
N ILE A 118 -17.58 -9.91 -1.47
CA ILE A 118 -17.54 -10.03 -2.94
C ILE A 118 -17.80 -11.48 -3.36
N GLU A 119 -17.15 -12.45 -2.72
CA GLU A 119 -17.35 -13.88 -2.98
C GLU A 119 -18.80 -14.31 -2.71
N LEU A 120 -19.38 -13.88 -1.60
CA LEU A 120 -20.76 -14.22 -1.25
C LEU A 120 -21.75 -13.65 -2.27
N ILE A 121 -21.53 -12.42 -2.75
CA ILE A 121 -22.34 -11.84 -3.82
C ILE A 121 -22.14 -12.61 -5.14
N HIS A 122 -20.91 -13.01 -5.46
CA HIS A 122 -20.62 -13.86 -6.63
C HIS A 122 -21.37 -15.19 -6.58
N GLN A 123 -21.49 -15.79 -5.39
CA GLN A 123 -22.23 -17.02 -5.12
C GLN A 123 -23.76 -16.83 -5.14
N GLY A 124 -24.25 -15.59 -5.33
CA GLY A 124 -25.67 -15.27 -5.49
C GLY A 124 -26.33 -14.66 -4.26
N ILE A 125 -25.59 -14.35 -3.19
CA ILE A 125 -26.17 -13.70 -2.00
C ILE A 125 -26.48 -12.23 -2.31
N GLN A 126 -27.77 -11.92 -2.44
CA GLN A 126 -28.22 -10.57 -2.78
C GLN A 126 -28.89 -9.83 -1.63
N ASP A 127 -29.36 -10.51 -0.58
CA ASP A 127 -30.06 -9.87 0.54
C ASP A 127 -29.07 -9.33 1.60
N SER A 128 -29.41 -8.19 2.23
CA SER A 128 -28.51 -7.57 3.21
C SER A 128 -28.48 -8.32 4.55
N TYR A 129 -29.59 -8.95 4.94
CA TYR A 129 -29.58 -9.77 6.15
C TYR A 129 -28.76 -11.03 5.95
N GLU A 130 -28.98 -11.74 4.84
CA GLU A 130 -28.22 -12.95 4.51
C GLU A 130 -26.72 -12.66 4.40
N LEU A 131 -26.34 -11.60 3.68
CA LEU A 131 -24.94 -11.18 3.60
C LEU A 131 -24.34 -10.88 4.98
N GLY A 132 -25.06 -10.13 5.83
CA GLY A 132 -24.60 -9.85 7.19
C GLY A 132 -24.45 -11.10 8.05
N TYR A 133 -25.35 -12.08 7.88
CA TYR A 133 -25.31 -13.34 8.60
C TYR A 133 -24.12 -14.22 8.17
N GLU A 134 -23.87 -14.34 6.86
CA GLU A 134 -22.76 -15.12 6.31
C GLU A 134 -21.39 -14.47 6.58
N LEU A 135 -21.34 -13.16 6.76
CA LEU A 135 -20.15 -12.44 7.26
C LEU A 135 -19.91 -12.64 8.77
N GLY A 136 -20.70 -13.49 9.43
CA GLY A 136 -20.50 -13.92 10.82
C GLY A 136 -21.19 -13.02 11.86
N HIS A 137 -22.05 -12.09 11.47
CA HIS A 137 -22.77 -11.26 12.44
C HIS A 137 -23.92 -12.02 13.09
N ARG A 138 -23.89 -12.12 14.43
CA ARG A 138 -24.86 -12.87 15.25
C ARG A 138 -25.67 -11.96 16.18
N GLY A 139 -26.02 -10.76 15.71
CA GLY A 139 -26.80 -9.80 16.50
C GLY A 139 -28.16 -10.35 16.93
N LYS A 140 -28.64 -9.97 18.13
CA LYS A 140 -29.92 -10.45 18.69
C LYS A 140 -31.14 -10.09 17.85
N LYS A 141 -31.05 -9.05 17.01
CA LYS A 141 -32.13 -8.57 16.14
C LYS A 141 -31.74 -8.63 14.68
N ARG A 142 -32.70 -9.01 13.83
CA ARG A 142 -32.57 -9.07 12.36
C ARG A 142 -32.05 -7.75 11.77
N GLU A 143 -32.53 -6.62 12.28
CA GLU A 143 -32.15 -5.28 11.83
C GLU A 143 -30.65 -4.99 11.99
N TYR A 144 -30.02 -5.50 13.06
CA TYR A 144 -28.59 -5.30 13.31
C TYR A 144 -27.74 -6.13 12.35
N ILE A 145 -28.15 -7.37 12.08
CA ILE A 145 -27.48 -8.24 11.10
C ILE A 145 -27.59 -7.63 9.70
N SER A 146 -28.80 -7.18 9.31
CA SER A 146 -29.03 -6.52 8.02
C SER A 146 -28.19 -5.26 7.83
N ARG A 147 -28.03 -4.45 8.88
CA ARG A 147 -27.19 -3.25 8.85
C ARG A 147 -25.74 -3.55 8.49
N HIS A 148 -25.17 -4.65 8.99
CA HIS A 148 -23.81 -5.05 8.64
C HIS A 148 -23.66 -5.44 7.16
N GLY A 149 -24.64 -6.17 6.60
CA GLY A 149 -24.64 -6.44 5.16
C GLY A 149 -24.85 -5.18 4.32
N GLN A 150 -25.61 -4.20 4.82
CA GLN A 150 -25.72 -2.88 4.18
C GLN A 150 -24.38 -2.14 4.17
N TYR A 151 -23.61 -2.17 5.27
CA TYR A 151 -22.27 -1.57 5.31
C TYR A 151 -21.31 -2.23 4.32
N ALA A 152 -21.31 -3.56 4.21
CA ALA A 152 -20.51 -4.28 3.22
C ALA A 152 -20.89 -3.85 1.79
N LYS A 153 -22.18 -3.90 1.43
CA LYS A 153 -22.63 -3.47 0.10
C LYS A 153 -22.34 -2.00 -0.18
N HIS A 154 -22.48 -1.12 0.81
CA HIS A 154 -22.17 0.30 0.64
C HIS A 154 -20.69 0.49 0.33
N THR A 155 -19.81 -0.23 1.03
CA THR A 155 -18.38 -0.23 0.79
C THR A 155 -18.04 -0.66 -0.64
N LEU A 156 -18.62 -1.78 -1.09
CA LEU A 156 -18.40 -2.29 -2.45
C LEU A 156 -18.89 -1.33 -3.53
N GLU A 157 -19.97 -0.60 -3.27
CA GLU A 157 -20.51 0.42 -4.17
C GLU A 157 -19.56 1.63 -4.27
N GLN A 158 -19.03 2.12 -3.15
CA GLN A 158 -18.04 3.22 -3.15
C GLN A 158 -16.74 2.84 -3.86
N LEU A 159 -16.32 1.57 -3.76
CA LEU A 159 -15.17 1.03 -4.47
C LEU A 159 -15.47 0.64 -5.93
N LYS A 160 -16.69 0.88 -6.43
CA LYS A 160 -17.14 0.51 -7.78
C LYS A 160 -16.97 -0.99 -8.10
N LEU A 161 -17.06 -1.85 -7.09
CA LEU A 161 -16.96 -3.31 -7.19
C LEU A 161 -18.32 -3.98 -7.42
N ILE A 162 -19.41 -3.26 -7.14
CA ILE A 162 -20.77 -3.68 -7.45
C ILE A 162 -21.55 -2.55 -8.12
N ILE A 163 -22.61 -2.94 -8.83
CA ILE A 163 -23.66 -2.05 -9.31
C ILE A 163 -24.98 -2.50 -8.71
N ARG A 164 -25.83 -1.53 -8.37
CA ARG A 164 -27.20 -1.79 -7.91
C ARG A 164 -28.18 -1.37 -8.97
N THR A 165 -28.97 -2.32 -9.45
CA THR A 165 -30.02 -2.07 -10.43
C THR A 165 -31.38 -2.35 -9.83
N ARG A 166 -32.34 -1.44 -10.05
CA ARG A 166 -33.71 -1.64 -9.58
C ARG A 166 -34.50 -2.39 -10.66
N LYS A 167 -34.93 -3.61 -10.36
CA LYS A 167 -35.82 -4.40 -11.22
C LYS A 167 -37.19 -4.51 -10.55
N GLY A 168 -38.08 -3.59 -10.91
CA GLY A 168 -39.39 -3.43 -10.28
C GLY A 168 -39.28 -3.00 -8.80
N LYS A 169 -39.80 -3.83 -7.88
CA LYS A 169 -39.71 -3.60 -6.43
C LYS A 169 -38.43 -4.15 -5.79
N LYS A 170 -37.61 -4.90 -6.53
CA LYS A 170 -36.38 -5.52 -6.01
C LYS A 170 -35.16 -4.72 -6.42
N LEU A 171 -34.20 -4.65 -5.50
CA LEU A 171 -32.86 -4.13 -5.75
C LEU A 171 -31.95 -5.33 -6.01
N ILE A 172 -31.40 -5.40 -7.22
CA ILE A 172 -30.46 -6.45 -7.63
C ILE A 172 -29.06 -5.89 -7.47
N VAL A 173 -28.16 -6.72 -6.97
CA VAL A 173 -26.74 -6.41 -6.82
C VAL A 173 -25.95 -7.28 -7.78
N GLU A 174 -25.13 -6.66 -8.61
CA GLU A 174 -24.28 -7.33 -9.59
C GLU A 174 -22.83 -6.91 -9.37
N LEU A 175 -21.89 -7.85 -9.49
CA LEU A 175 -20.47 -7.53 -9.47
C LEU A 175 -20.09 -6.78 -10.75
N THR A 176 -19.22 -5.78 -10.63
CA THR A 176 -18.54 -5.21 -11.81
C THR A 176 -17.49 -6.19 -12.33
N GLU A 177 -16.87 -5.87 -13.47
CA GLU A 177 -15.74 -6.65 -13.97
C GLU A 177 -14.62 -6.76 -12.94
N GLN A 178 -14.28 -5.66 -12.28
CA GLN A 178 -13.28 -5.65 -11.21
C GLN A 178 -13.74 -6.48 -10.00
N GLY A 179 -15.01 -6.39 -9.61
CA GLY A 179 -15.57 -7.24 -8.55
C GLY A 179 -15.51 -8.73 -8.88
N ARG A 180 -15.79 -9.11 -10.13
CA ARG A 180 -15.69 -10.52 -10.59
C ARG A 180 -14.25 -11.03 -10.55
N ARG A 181 -13.29 -10.24 -11.04
CA ARG A 181 -11.86 -10.60 -10.97
C ARG A 181 -11.37 -10.84 -9.55
N ILE A 182 -11.88 -10.07 -8.57
CA ILE A 182 -11.60 -10.32 -7.14
C ILE A 182 -12.27 -11.61 -6.67
N ALA A 183 -13.53 -11.87 -7.03
CA ALA A 183 -14.21 -13.11 -6.63
C ALA A 183 -13.52 -14.37 -7.17
N GLU A 184 -13.08 -14.31 -8.42
CA GLU A 184 -12.50 -15.42 -9.19
C GLU A 184 -10.97 -15.57 -9.00
N GLY A 185 -10.36 -14.72 -8.17
CA GLY A 185 -8.92 -14.78 -7.91
C GLY A 185 -8.48 -16.16 -7.40
N ILE A 186 -7.36 -16.65 -7.91
CA ILE A 186 -6.87 -18.02 -7.65
C ILE A 186 -6.42 -18.27 -6.20
N ASN A 187 -6.03 -17.20 -5.47
CA ASN A 187 -5.60 -17.25 -4.08
C ASN A 187 -5.94 -15.94 -3.36
N ASP A 188 -5.95 -15.97 -2.03
CA ASP A 188 -6.38 -14.83 -1.21
C ASP A 188 -5.47 -13.61 -1.36
N GLU A 189 -4.18 -13.81 -1.62
CA GLU A 189 -3.22 -12.73 -1.85
C GLU A 189 -3.57 -11.92 -3.10
N LEU A 190 -3.86 -12.58 -4.22
CA LEU A 190 -4.28 -11.93 -5.47
C LEU A 190 -5.60 -11.18 -5.27
N LYS A 191 -6.56 -11.77 -4.55
CA LYS A 191 -7.84 -11.11 -4.25
C LYS A 191 -7.63 -9.84 -3.43
N LEU A 192 -6.80 -9.90 -2.40
CA LEU A 192 -6.44 -8.74 -1.57
C LEU A 192 -5.70 -7.68 -2.39
N ARG A 193 -4.76 -8.07 -3.24
CA ARG A 193 -4.06 -7.15 -4.15
C ARG A 193 -5.03 -6.39 -5.05
N LEU A 194 -5.91 -7.10 -5.74
CA LEU A 194 -6.92 -6.51 -6.62
C LEU A 194 -7.92 -5.61 -5.85
N LEU A 195 -8.26 -5.97 -4.62
CA LEU A 195 -9.05 -5.12 -3.74
C LEU A 195 -8.30 -3.84 -3.36
N TYR A 196 -7.03 -3.93 -2.98
CA TYR A 196 -6.25 -2.75 -2.63
C TYR A 196 -6.01 -1.83 -3.82
N GLU A 197 -5.84 -2.37 -5.03
CA GLU A 197 -5.86 -1.58 -6.26
C GLU A 197 -7.18 -0.79 -6.39
N ALA A 198 -8.33 -1.43 -6.13
CA ALA A 198 -9.62 -0.73 -6.10
C ALA A 198 -9.69 0.38 -5.02
N MET A 199 -9.15 0.11 -3.83
CA MET A 199 -9.07 1.10 -2.75
C MET A 199 -8.15 2.27 -3.08
N LEU A 200 -7.04 2.05 -3.79
CA LEU A 200 -6.14 3.12 -4.22
C LEU A 200 -6.80 4.06 -5.25
N HIS A 201 -7.74 3.55 -6.04
CA HIS A 201 -8.58 4.36 -6.93
C HIS A 201 -9.74 5.07 -6.20
N TYR A 202 -9.87 4.90 -4.88
CA TYR A 202 -10.87 5.61 -4.08
C TYR A 202 -10.27 6.92 -3.51
N PRO A 203 -10.82 8.09 -3.84
CA PRO A 203 -10.18 9.39 -3.57
C PRO A 203 -9.74 9.64 -2.12
N PRO A 204 -10.53 9.31 -1.08
CA PRO A 204 -10.11 9.49 0.30
C PRO A 204 -8.82 8.77 0.63
N VAL A 205 -8.69 7.54 0.12
CA VAL A 205 -7.56 6.68 0.41
C VAL A 205 -6.31 7.29 -0.20
N TRP A 206 -6.39 7.69 -1.47
CA TRP A 206 -5.26 8.32 -2.15
C TRP A 206 -4.84 9.65 -1.52
N ARG A 207 -5.80 10.54 -1.22
CA ARG A 207 -5.53 11.82 -0.54
C ARG A 207 -4.80 11.64 0.79
N ILE A 208 -5.22 10.65 1.59
CA ILE A 208 -4.54 10.34 2.85
C ILE A 208 -3.13 9.79 2.60
N ILE A 209 -2.97 8.82 1.68
CA ILE A 209 -1.65 8.24 1.35
C ILE A 209 -0.66 9.33 0.97
N VAL A 210 -1.02 10.22 0.04
CA VAL A 210 -0.17 11.33 -0.40
C VAL A 210 0.24 12.18 0.81
N ALA A 211 -0.73 12.61 1.61
CA ALA A 211 -0.48 13.45 2.77
C ALA A 211 0.46 12.81 3.81
N VAL A 212 0.43 11.49 4.01
CA VAL A 212 1.23 10.82 5.05
C VAL A 212 2.51 10.15 4.55
N SER A 213 2.76 10.15 3.23
CA SER A 213 3.90 9.47 2.60
C SER A 213 4.89 10.39 1.88
N GLU A 214 4.52 11.64 1.56
CA GLU A 214 5.44 12.61 0.93
C GLU A 214 6.56 13.09 1.89
N ILE A 215 7.74 13.39 1.35
CA ILE A 215 8.96 13.72 2.12
C ILE A 215 8.77 14.98 2.98
N ASP A 216 8.11 16.02 2.46
CA ASP A 216 7.84 17.24 3.24
C ASP A 216 6.88 16.95 4.40
N SER A 217 5.96 16.01 4.20
CA SER A 217 5.05 15.53 5.24
C SER A 217 5.71 14.67 6.30
N GLN A 218 6.79 13.97 5.95
CA GLN A 218 7.59 13.20 6.90
C GLN A 218 8.37 14.10 7.87
N LEU A 219 8.64 15.35 7.49
CA LEU A 219 9.27 16.36 8.36
C LEU A 219 8.26 17.17 9.19
N ASN A 220 6.98 17.17 8.80
CA ASN A 220 5.92 17.90 9.50
C ASN A 220 5.18 17.02 10.52
N GLU A 221 5.24 17.38 11.81
CA GLU A 221 4.55 16.65 12.89
C GLU A 221 3.01 16.66 12.76
N ASP A 222 2.44 17.57 11.97
CA ASP A 222 1.00 17.69 11.76
C ASP A 222 0.43 16.64 10.78
N LEU A 223 1.29 15.96 10.01
CA LEU A 223 0.90 15.02 8.94
C LEU A 223 1.05 13.54 9.36
N ILE A 224 0.81 13.28 10.64
CA ILE A 224 0.80 11.92 11.22
C ILE A 224 -0.55 11.24 10.98
N LEU A 225 -0.55 9.97 10.53
CA LEU A 225 -1.78 9.20 10.36
C LEU A 225 -2.51 9.00 11.70
N ASN A 226 -3.53 9.82 11.91
CA ASN A 226 -4.46 9.78 13.04
C ASN A 226 -5.87 10.14 12.57
N ASP A 227 -6.88 9.96 13.43
CA ASP A 227 -8.28 10.20 13.04
C ASP A 227 -8.56 11.66 12.71
N GLU A 228 -7.85 12.60 13.33
CA GLU A 228 -8.03 14.04 13.14
C GLU A 228 -7.51 14.49 11.77
N LEU A 229 -6.32 14.01 11.36
CA LEU A 229 -5.79 14.23 10.02
C LEU A 229 -6.76 13.68 8.96
N VAL A 230 -7.25 12.45 9.14
CA VAL A 230 -8.20 11.84 8.22
C VAL A 230 -9.50 12.66 8.13
N LYS A 231 -10.01 13.15 9.26
CA LYS A 231 -11.18 14.04 9.24
C LYS A 231 -10.93 15.31 8.46
N ASN A 232 -9.78 15.94 8.68
CA ASN A 232 -9.44 17.21 8.05
C ASN A 232 -9.26 17.08 6.54
N LEU A 233 -8.70 15.97 6.07
CA LEU A 233 -8.47 15.72 4.64
C LEU A 233 -9.72 15.28 3.86
N VAL A 234 -10.65 14.55 4.51
CA VAL A 234 -11.74 13.87 3.79
C VAL A 234 -13.11 14.48 4.06
N PHE A 235 -13.33 15.08 5.22
CA PHE A 235 -14.65 15.59 5.61
C PHE A 235 -14.73 17.12 5.48
N PRO A 236 -15.84 17.64 4.93
CA PRO A 236 -16.19 19.05 5.07
C PRO A 236 -16.22 19.45 6.54
N GLU A 237 -15.79 20.67 6.84
CA GLU A 237 -15.67 21.20 8.21
C GLU A 237 -16.94 20.98 9.05
N ILE A 238 -18.11 21.26 8.45
CA ILE A 238 -19.43 21.08 9.06
C ILE A 238 -19.76 19.63 9.50
N LEU A 239 -19.08 18.63 8.92
CA LEU A 239 -19.31 17.20 9.22
C LEU A 239 -18.24 16.58 10.12
N ARG A 240 -17.14 17.30 10.43
CA ARG A 240 -16.02 16.78 11.24
C ARG A 240 -16.39 16.47 12.70
N GLY A 241 -17.42 17.15 13.22
CA GLY A 241 -17.93 16.93 14.58
C GLY A 241 -18.94 15.79 14.71
N ALA A 242 -19.40 15.17 13.62
CA ALA A 242 -20.43 14.14 13.67
C ALA A 242 -19.88 12.79 14.17
N ASP A 243 -20.65 12.06 14.98
CA ASP A 243 -20.25 10.72 15.50
C ASP A 243 -19.90 9.72 14.40
N THR A 244 -20.56 9.83 13.25
CA THR A 244 -20.32 8.97 12.08
C THR A 244 -18.95 9.25 11.44
N SER A 245 -18.42 10.46 11.58
CA SER A 245 -17.09 10.83 11.07
C SER A 245 -15.97 10.09 11.81
N ASN A 246 -16.11 9.87 13.12
CA ASN A 246 -15.14 9.11 13.92
C ASN A 246 -14.99 7.69 13.39
N ARG A 247 -16.11 6.98 13.22
CA ARG A 247 -16.11 5.58 12.74
C ARG A 247 -15.57 5.46 11.31
N ARG A 248 -15.97 6.38 10.44
CA ARG A 248 -15.54 6.43 9.03
C ARG A 248 -14.05 6.76 8.89
N SER A 249 -13.55 7.67 9.73
CA SER A 249 -12.12 8.01 9.76
C SER A 249 -11.29 6.83 10.24
N GLN A 250 -11.76 6.11 11.26
CA GLN A 250 -11.14 4.87 11.71
C GLN A 250 -11.12 3.80 10.60
N THR A 251 -12.20 3.65 9.82
CA THR A 251 -12.25 2.75 8.67
C THR A 251 -11.17 3.10 7.65
N LEU A 252 -11.09 4.36 7.21
CA LEU A 252 -10.07 4.80 6.26
C LEU A 252 -8.67 4.60 6.82
N LYS A 253 -8.42 4.99 8.07
CA LYS A 253 -7.14 4.77 8.75
C LYS A 253 -6.73 3.30 8.74
N ASN A 254 -7.65 2.39 9.03
CA ASN A 254 -7.38 0.95 8.99
C ASN A 254 -7.04 0.47 7.57
N TRP A 255 -7.77 0.94 6.55
CA TRP A 255 -7.44 0.64 5.16
C TRP A 255 -6.04 1.13 4.79
N ILE A 256 -5.68 2.38 5.12
CA ILE A 256 -4.36 2.94 4.82
C ILE A 256 -3.27 2.08 5.47
N LYS A 257 -3.46 1.69 6.73
CA LYS A 257 -2.52 0.78 7.40
C LYS A 257 -2.40 -0.56 6.67
N SER A 258 -3.51 -1.19 6.32
CA SER A 258 -3.51 -2.48 5.60
C SER A 258 -2.86 -2.39 4.22
N ILE A 259 -3.18 -1.35 3.44
CA ILE A 259 -2.57 -1.10 2.12
C ILE A 259 -1.07 -0.83 2.28
N SER A 260 -0.68 -0.06 3.28
CA SER A 260 0.73 0.25 3.56
C SER A 260 1.50 -0.98 3.99
N ILE A 261 0.89 -1.85 4.81
CA ILE A 261 1.43 -3.17 5.16
C ILE A 261 1.62 -4.03 3.90
N PHE A 262 0.58 -4.07 3.07
CA PHE A 262 0.55 -4.97 1.93
C PHE A 262 1.50 -4.54 0.81
N PHE A 263 1.66 -3.24 0.58
CA PHE A 263 2.50 -2.71 -0.52
C PHE A 263 3.85 -2.17 -0.08
N GLY A 264 4.15 -2.14 1.22
CA GLY A 264 5.40 -1.57 1.74
C GLY A 264 5.48 -0.07 1.56
N MET A 265 4.35 0.62 1.71
CA MET A 265 4.33 2.08 1.64
C MET A 265 4.71 2.67 3.00
N PRO A 266 5.74 3.54 3.08
CA PRO A 266 6.09 4.19 4.33
C PRO A 266 4.98 5.19 4.73
N ILE A 267 4.44 5.03 5.93
CA ILE A 267 3.47 5.96 6.53
C ILE A 267 3.85 6.31 7.97
N ARG A 268 3.58 7.54 8.40
CA ARG A 268 3.88 8.02 9.76
C ARG A 268 2.74 7.71 10.74
N LEU A 269 3.01 7.06 11.88
CA LEU A 269 2.01 6.75 12.92
C LEU A 269 2.14 7.65 14.17
N HIS A 270 1.04 7.73 14.94
CA HIS A 270 0.89 8.55 16.15
C HIS A 270 1.97 8.34 17.23
N ASN A 271 2.65 7.19 17.27
CA ASN A 271 3.64 6.86 18.30
C ASN A 271 5.11 7.11 17.87
N ARG A 272 5.36 8.05 16.94
CA ARG A 272 6.68 8.34 16.33
C ARG A 272 7.33 7.17 15.57
N GLY A 273 6.72 5.99 15.55
CA GLY A 273 7.11 4.88 14.69
C GLY A 273 6.57 5.09 13.27
N MET A 274 7.42 4.86 12.28
CA MET A 274 6.99 4.66 10.90
C MET A 274 6.48 3.23 10.76
N GLN A 275 5.27 3.05 10.21
CA GLN A 275 4.79 1.71 9.90
C GLN A 275 5.41 1.28 8.58
N LEU A 276 6.27 0.29 8.65
CA LEU A 276 6.85 -0.40 7.50
C LEU A 276 6.38 -1.84 7.58
N THR A 277 5.90 -2.40 6.47
CA THR A 277 5.58 -3.82 6.41
C THR A 277 5.68 -4.28 4.97
N ILE A 278 6.28 -5.45 4.80
CA ILE A 278 6.88 -5.96 3.57
C ILE A 278 5.82 -6.70 2.71
N PRO A 279 5.63 -6.40 1.41
CA PRO A 279 5.17 -7.40 0.45
C PRO A 279 6.33 -8.34 0.12
N MET A 280 6.21 -9.54 0.68
CA MET A 280 6.81 -10.81 0.26
C MET A 280 8.09 -10.80 -0.61
N LEU A 281 9.16 -11.19 0.08
CA LEU A 281 10.36 -11.91 -0.35
C LEU A 281 10.17 -13.14 -1.27
N TYR A 282 9.01 -13.41 -1.87
CA TYR A 282 8.77 -14.68 -2.57
C TYR A 282 7.81 -14.58 -3.76
N ALA A 283 8.30 -14.17 -4.92
CA ALA A 283 7.69 -14.48 -6.20
C ALA A 283 8.78 -14.61 -7.27
N GLU A 284 9.60 -15.67 -7.11
CA GLU A 284 10.32 -16.43 -8.16
C GLU A 284 11.52 -17.15 -7.50
N ASN A 285 11.24 -18.29 -6.88
CA ASN A 285 12.18 -19.40 -6.74
C ASN A 285 11.42 -20.69 -7.07
N GLU A 286 10.78 -20.71 -8.22
CA GLU A 286 10.44 -21.94 -8.93
C GLU A 286 11.18 -21.89 -10.26
N TYR A 287 12.50 -22.10 -10.25
CA TYR A 287 13.21 -22.61 -11.43
C TYR A 287 14.50 -23.33 -11.00
N ASN A 288 14.56 -24.60 -11.39
CA ASN A 288 15.71 -25.48 -11.52
C ASN A 288 16.30 -26.13 -10.26
N ASN A 289 15.72 -27.28 -9.90
CA ASN A 289 16.51 -28.49 -9.70
C ASN A 289 15.97 -29.57 -10.66
N GLU A 290 16.18 -29.34 -11.96
CA GLU A 290 16.34 -30.46 -12.89
C GLU A 290 17.81 -30.89 -12.83
N ASN A 291 17.99 -32.19 -12.57
CA ASN A 291 19.18 -33.01 -12.81
C ASN A 291 20.43 -32.75 -11.97
N THR A 292 20.65 -33.65 -11.01
CA THR A 292 21.82 -34.56 -11.04
C THR A 292 21.46 -35.82 -10.26
N GLU A 293 20.81 -36.77 -10.94
CA GLU A 293 21.25 -38.16 -10.83
C GLU A 293 22.54 -38.23 -11.65
N GLU A 294 23.64 -38.66 -11.04
CA GLU A 294 24.61 -39.58 -11.65
C GLU A 294 25.63 -40.04 -10.59
N ASP A 295 25.80 -41.37 -10.57
CA ASP A 295 26.79 -42.25 -9.93
C ASP A 295 26.75 -42.53 -8.41
#